data_AF-A0A382L9F7-F1
#
_entry.id   AF-A0A382L9F7-F1
#
_cell.length_a   1.000
_cell.length_b   1.000
_cell.length_c   1.000
_cell.angle_alpha   90.00
_cell.angle_beta   90.00
_cell.angle_gamma   90.00
#
_symmetry.space_group_name_H-M   'P 1'
#
loop_
_entity.id
_entity.type
_entity.pdbx_description
1 polymer ?
#
loop_
_entity_poly.entity_id
_entity_poly.type
_entity_poly.pdbx_seq_one_letter_code
_entity_poly.pdbx_strand_id
1 'polypeptide(L)' 'MPKRIVISKLGGPEVLRYENYELPSDLKPDHVRIKQRSIGLNYI' A
#
# COMPACT_ATOMS: atom_id res chain seq x y z
N MET A 1 -9.59 6.29 6.83
CA MET A 1 -8.51 5.29 6.92
C MET A 1 -7.92 5.09 5.53
N PRO A 2 -6.60 5.20 5.38
CA PRO A 2 -5.95 4.93 4.10
C PRO A 2 -6.06 3.44 3.76
N LYS A 3 -5.94 3.13 2.47
CA LYS A 3 -6.12 1.77 1.94
C LYS A 3 -4.89 1.30 1.20
N ARG A 4 -4.69 -0.01 1.15
CA ARG A 4 -3.56 -0.66 0.46
C ARG A 4 -4.00 -1.97 -0.18
N ILE A 5 -3.21 -2.43 -1.15
CA ILE A 5 -3.28 -3.80 -1.65
C ILE A 5 -2.25 -4.64 -0.89
N VAL A 6 -2.66 -5.79 -0.35
CA VAL A 6 -1.78 -6.73 0.35
C VAL A 6 -1.76 -8.07 -0.36
N ILE A 7 -0.55 -8.65 -0.43
CA ILE A 7 -0.27 -9.99 -0.94
C ILE A 7 0.25 -10.80 0.25
N SER A 8 -0.41 -11.91 0.56
CA SER A 8 -0.14 -12.72 1.77
C SER A 8 0.18 -14.18 1.45
N LYS A 9 -0.01 -14.59 0.19
CA LYS A 9 0.34 -15.89 -0.36
C LYS A 9 0.64 -15.73 -1.84
N LEU A 10 1.39 -16.67 -2.41
CA LEU A 10 1.63 -16.74 -3.86
C LEU A 10 0.37 -17.21 -4.59
N GLY A 11 0.17 -16.75 -5.82
CA GLY A 11 -0.96 -17.10 -6.67
C GLY A 11 -1.17 -16.07 -7.80
N GLY A 12 -2.30 -16.17 -8.49
CA GLY A 12 -2.71 -15.21 -9.50
C GLY A 12 -3.34 -13.95 -8.91
N PRO A 13 -4.06 -13.14 -9.71
CA PRO A 13 -4.71 -11.91 -9.24
C PRO A 13 -5.63 -12.08 -8.02
N GLU A 14 -6.17 -13.28 -7.79
CA GLU A 14 -7.06 -13.61 -6.68
C GLU A 14 -6.43 -13.46 -5.29
N VAL A 15 -5.10 -13.39 -5.19
CA VAL A 15 -4.42 -13.23 -3.90
C VAL A 15 -4.32 -11.76 -3.45
N LEU A 16 -4.65 -10.80 -4.32
CA LEU A 16 -4.63 -9.38 -4.03
C LEU A 16 -5.83 -8.99 -3.16
N ARG A 17 -5.58 -8.41 -1.98
CA ARG A 17 -6.65 -7.94 -1.08
C ARG A 17 -6.61 -6.43 -0.90
N TYR A 18 -7.77 -5.78 -1.04
CA TYR A 18 -7.91 -4.35 -0.76
C TYR A 18 -8.42 -4.14 0.67
N GLU A 19 -7.57 -3.56 1.51
CA GLU A 19 -7.86 -3.42 2.94
C GLU A 19 -7.56 -2.00 3.45
N ASN A 20 -8.24 -1.64 4.54
CA ASN A 20 -7.87 -0.47 5.33
C ASN A 20 -6.60 -0.78 6.12
N TYR A 21 -5.78 0.24 6.40
CA TYR A 21 -4.65 0.12 7.31
C TYR A 21 -4.55 1.33 8.24
N GLU A 22 -3.91 1.12 9.38
CA GLU A 22 -3.59 2.18 10.32
C GLU A 22 -2.34 2.92 9.87
N LEU A 23 -2.44 4.24 9.80
CA LEU A 23 -1.32 5.11 9.48
C LEU A 23 -0.91 5.83 10.76
N PRO A 24 0.32 5.61 11.28
CA PRO A 24 0.80 6.29 12.47
C PRO A 24 0.70 7.81 12.34
N SER A 25 0.37 8.52 13.41
CA SER A 25 0.42 9.98 13.41
C SER A 25 1.85 10.47 13.21
N ASP A 26 2.80 9.80 13.84
CA ASP A 26 4.18 10.26 13.95
C ASP A 26 4.97 9.94 12.67
N LEU A 27 5.75 10.91 12.22
CA LEU A 27 6.64 10.81 11.07
C LEU A 27 8.07 11.04 11.55
N LYS A 28 8.97 10.09 11.26
CA LYS A 28 10.39 10.23 11.61
C LYS A 28 11.03 11.40 10.83
N PRO A 29 12.06 12.06 11.37
CA PRO A 29 12.64 13.28 10.79
C PRO A 29 13.11 13.14 9.33
N ASP A 30 13.51 11.94 8.94
CA ASP A 30 14.08 11.57 7.65
C ASP A 30 13.06 10.89 6.71
N HIS A 31 11.78 10.83 7.09
CA HIS A 31 10.72 10.18 6.32
C HIS A 31 9.78 11.21 5.70
N VAL A 32 9.28 10.90 4.50
CA VAL A 32 8.22 11.67 3.83
C VAL A 32 6.98 10.81 3.70
N ARG A 33 5.81 11.44 3.90
CA ARG A 33 4.51 10.80 3.72
C ARG A 33 3.87 11.30 2.45
N ILE A 34 3.56 10.38 1.54
CA ILE A 34 3.02 10.70 0.22
C ILE A 34 1.53 10.35 0.17
N LYS A 35 0.71 11.29 -0.28
CA LYS A 35 -0.68 11.03 -0.67
C LYS A 35 -0.73 10.74 -2.16
N GLN A 36 -0.60 9.47 -2.51
CA GLN A 36 -0.61 9.01 -3.90
C GLN A 36 -1.88 9.50 -4.63
N ARG A 37 -1.70 10.05 -5.83
CA ARG A 37 -2.79 10.40 -6.78
C ARG A 37 -2.85 9.46 -7.97
N SER A 38 -1.72 8.83 -8.28
CA SER A 38 -1.55 7.80 -9.29
C SER A 38 -0.49 6.81 -8.81
N ILE A 39 -0.60 5.54 -9.23
CA ILE A 39 0.35 4.47 -8.92
C ILE A 39 0.58 3.70 -10.23
N GLY A 40 1.84 3.47 -10.60
CA GLY A 40 2.19 2.75 -11.83
C GLY A 40 1.92 1.24 -11.73
N LEU A 41 1.51 0.63 -12.83
CA LEU A 41 1.41 -0.81 -13.00
C LEU A 41 2.57 -1.29 -13.88
N ASN A 42 3.35 -2.25 -13.40
CA ASN A 42 4.53 -2.77 -14.08
C ASN A 42 4.45 -4.29 -14.17
N TYR A 43 4.94 -4.87 -15.28
CA TYR A 43 5.24 -6.30 -15.39
C TYR A 43 6.71 -6.50 -15.01
N ILE A 44 6.98 -7.38 -14.04
CA ILE A 44 8.29 -7.61 -13.43
C ILE A 44 8.62 -9.10 -13.41
#